data_AF-A0A2A6DX96-F1
#
_entry.id   AF-A0A2A6DX96-F1
#
_cell.length_a   1.000
_cell.length_b   1.000
_cell.length_c   1.000
_cell.angle_alpha   90.00
_cell.angle_beta   90.00
_cell.angle_gamma   90.00
#
_symmetry.space_group_name_H-M   'P 1'
#
loop_
_entity.id
_entity.type
_entity.pdbx_description
1 polymer ?
#
loop_
_entity_poly.entity_id
_entity_poly.type
_entity_poly.pdbx_seq_one_letter_code
_entity_poly.pdbx_strand_id
1 'polypeptide(L)' 'RGYEVYVSNDGVNWGSAIASGTGTGPVLTIDFAAQTARYIKIVQTGSASYWWSAYELNVYN' A
#
# COMPACT_ATOMS: atom_id res chain seq x y z
N ARG A 1 1.28 10.53 9.28
CA ARG A 1 1.67 9.31 8.55
C ARG A 1 0.40 8.66 8.03
N GLY A 2 0.37 8.17 6.79
CA GLY A 2 -0.83 7.58 6.20
C GLY A 2 -0.47 6.82 4.92
N TYR A 3 -1.28 5.83 4.55
CA TYR A 3 -1.11 5.08 3.31
C TYR A 3 -2.45 4.70 2.69
N GLU A 4 -2.41 4.45 1.39
CA GLU A 4 -3.44 3.76 0.61
C GLU A 4 -2.77 2.69 -0.26
N VAL A 5 -3.46 1.56 -0.43
CA VAL A 5 -3.03 0.45 -1.29
C VAL A 5 -4.01 0.31 -2.43
N TYR A 6 -3.49 0.22 -3.64
CA TYR A 6 -4.22 -0.01 -4.87
C TYR A 6 -3.65 -1.22 -5.59
N VAL A 7 -4.49 -1.87 -6.40
CA VAL A 7 -4.07 -2.97 -7.26
C VAL A 7 -4.53 -2.77 -8.69
N SER A 8 -3.82 -3.38 -9.63
CA SER A 8 -4.15 -3.30 -11.04
C SER A 8 -3.74 -4.57 -11.80
N ASN A 9 -4.46 -4.87 -12.88
CA ASN A 9 -4.09 -5.91 -13.83
C ASN A 9 -3.21 -5.39 -14.97
N ASP A 10 -3.26 -4.10 -15.27
CA ASP A 10 -2.59 -3.47 -16.43
C ASP A 10 -1.53 -2.41 -16.05
N GLY A 11 -1.45 -2.01 -14.78
CA GLY A 11 -0.52 -1.01 -14.28
C GLY A 11 -0.91 0.44 -14.59
N VAL A 12 -2.03 0.67 -15.29
CA VAL A 12 -2.50 1.99 -15.73
C VAL A 12 -3.79 2.34 -15.01
N ASN A 13 -4.74 1.41 -14.94
CA ASN A 13 -6.03 1.58 -14.28
C ASN A 13 -6.00 0.95 -12.88
N TRP A 14 -6.19 1.77 -11.84
CA TRP A 14 -5.98 1.35 -10.44
C TRP A 14 -7.26 1.24 -9.61
N GLY A 15 -8.39 1.73 -10.12
CA GLY A 15 -9.66 1.73 -9.37
C GLY A 15 -9.57 2.51 -8.06
N SER A 16 -10.33 2.07 -7.06
CA SER A 16 -10.30 2.59 -5.68
C SER A 16 -9.25 1.88 -4.84
N ALA A 17 -8.85 2.50 -3.73
CA ALA A 17 -7.99 1.85 -2.74
C ALA A 17 -8.67 0.59 -2.17
N ILE A 18 -7.91 -0.50 -2.06
CA ILE A 18 -8.36 -1.75 -1.43
C ILE A 18 -8.09 -1.78 0.08
N ALA A 19 -7.21 -0.90 0.55
CA ALA A 19 -6.92 -0.68 1.96
C ALA A 19 -6.37 0.73 2.17
N SER A 20 -6.63 1.30 3.35
CA SER A 20 -6.02 2.56 3.79
C SER A 20 -5.77 2.52 5.30
N GLY A 21 -4.87 3.35 5.78
CA GLY A 21 -4.57 3.38 7.20
C GLY A 21 -3.44 4.34 7.58
N THR A 22 -3.02 4.23 8.84
CA THR A 22 -1.91 4.99 9.41
C THR A 22 -0.71 4.08 9.60
N GLY A 23 0.49 4.56 9.25
CA GLY A 23 1.72 3.82 9.56
C GLY A 23 2.02 3.85 11.06
N THR A 24 1.96 2.69 11.72
CA THR A 24 2.00 2.53 13.19
C THR A 24 3.36 2.11 13.74
N GLY A 25 4.32 1.71 12.89
CA GLY A 25 5.60 1.19 13.36
C GLY A 25 6.57 0.84 12.23
N PRO A 26 7.70 0.18 12.55
CA PRO A 26 8.71 -0.24 11.58
C PRO A 26 8.22 -1.40 10.69
N VAL A 27 7.31 -2.23 11.21
CA VAL A 27 6.61 -3.29 10.46
C VAL A 27 5.13 -2.94 10.42
N LEU A 28 4.53 -3.07 9.25
CA LEU A 28 3.12 -2.81 9.02
C LEU A 28 2.51 -3.98 8.26
N THR A 29 1.55 -4.64 8.89
CA THR A 29 0.67 -5.62 8.23
C THR A 29 -0.58 -4.92 7.75
N ILE A 30 -0.95 -5.12 6.49
CA ILE A 30 -2.12 -4.52 5.86
C ILE A 30 -3.02 -5.66 5.37
N ASP A 31 -4.09 -5.93 6.09
CA ASP A 31 -5.08 -6.95 5.71
C ASP A 31 -6.16 -6.36 4.80
N PHE A 32 -6.55 -7.10 3.76
CA PHE A 32 -7.62 -6.75 2.84
C PHE A 32 -8.20 -8.02 2.20
N ALA A 33 -9.39 -7.92 1.59
CA ALA A 33 -10.02 -9.05 0.90
C ALA A 33 -9.15 -9.53 -0.28
N ALA A 34 -9.12 -10.84 -0.54
CA ALA A 34 -8.30 -11.44 -1.61
C ALA A 34 -8.48 -10.73 -2.97
N GLN A 35 -7.37 -10.47 -3.66
CA GLN A 35 -7.33 -9.78 -4.95
C GLN A 35 -6.68 -10.67 -6.02
N THR A 36 -7.20 -10.63 -7.24
CA THR A 36 -6.49 -11.14 -8.42
C THR A 36 -5.93 -9.95 -9.19
N ALA A 37 -4.61 -9.73 -9.07
CA ALA A 37 -3.93 -8.57 -9.65
C ALA A 37 -2.48 -8.88 -10.00
N ARG A 38 -1.88 -8.05 -10.85
CA ARG A 38 -0.46 -8.14 -11.26
C ARG A 38 0.40 -7.04 -10.64
N TYR A 39 -0.19 -5.90 -10.35
CA TYR A 39 0.52 -4.71 -9.87
C TYR A 39 -0.06 -4.24 -8.55
N ILE A 40 0.82 -3.80 -7.66
CA ILE A 40 0.49 -3.16 -6.39
C ILE A 40 1.05 -1.74 -6.43
N LYS A 41 0.28 -0.76 -5.96
CA LYS A 41 0.72 0.62 -5.73
C LYS A 41 0.43 0.98 -4.30
N ILE A 42 1.44 1.49 -3.61
CA ILE A 42 1.34 2.01 -2.25
C ILE A 42 1.55 3.52 -2.35
N VAL A 43 0.54 4.29 -1.95
CA VAL A 43 0.58 5.74 -1.92
C VAL A 43 0.71 6.19 -0.49
N GLN A 44 1.73 7.00 -0.20
CA GLN A 44 1.88 7.65 1.08
C GLN A 44 1.00 8.91 1.11
N THR A 45 0.11 9.02 2.10
CA THR A 45 -0.91 10.09 2.17
C THR A 45 -0.71 11.06 3.33
N GLY A 46 0.31 10.83 4.17
CA GLY A 46 0.62 11.71 5.29
C GLY A 46 1.76 12.70 5.00
N SER A 47 2.21 13.38 6.04
CA SER A 47 3.45 14.16 6.00
C SER A 47 4.29 13.91 7.26
N ALA A 48 5.60 14.16 7.16
CA ALA A 48 6.57 14.13 8.24
C ALA A 48 7.76 15.03 7.86
N SER A 49 8.59 15.42 8.83
CA SER A 49 9.83 16.19 8.61
C SER A 49 10.96 15.39 7.94
N TYR A 50 10.73 14.13 7.61
CA TYR A 50 11.69 13.22 7.02
C TYR A 50 11.04 12.43 5.88
N TRP A 51 11.86 11.99 4.92
CA TRP A 51 11.43 11.17 3.80
C TRP A 51 10.91 9.81 4.28
N TRP A 52 9.88 9.31 3.61
CA TRP A 52 9.46 7.92 3.79
C TRP A 52 10.37 6.98 2.97
N SER A 53 10.57 5.77 3.47
CA SER A 53 11.27 4.70 2.77
C SER A 53 10.61 3.37 3.10
N ALA A 54 10.74 2.41 2.19
CA ALA A 54 10.35 1.02 2.39
C ALA A 54 11.59 0.15 2.14
N TYR A 55 11.96 -0.67 3.12
CA TYR A 55 13.12 -1.54 3.03
C TYR A 55 12.76 -2.91 2.43
N GLU A 56 11.62 -3.46 2.85
CA GLU A 56 11.12 -4.76 2.42
C GLU A 56 9.63 -4.68 2.09
N LEU A 57 9.19 -5.52 1.16
CA LEU A 57 7.80 -5.76 0.81
C LEU A 57 7.58 -7.25 0.62
N ASN A 58 6.63 -7.82 1.36
CA ASN A 58 6.22 -9.21 1.23
C ASN A 58 4.71 -9.27 0.87
N VAL A 59 4.33 -10.21 0.01
CA VAL A 59 2.95 -10.42 -0.44
C VAL A 59 2.58 -11.88 -0.20
N TYR A 60 1.44 -12.11 0.44
CA TYR A 60 0.99 -13.43 0.92
C TYR A 60 -0.35 -13.83 0.28
N ASN A 61 -0.67 -15.14 0.28
CA ASN A 61 -1.98 -15.69 -0.12
C ASN A 61 -2.75 -16.23 1.07
#